data_AF-M5UA22-F1
#
_entry.id   AF-M5UA22-F1
#
_cell.length_a   1.000
_cell.length_b   1.000
_cell.length_c   1.000
_cell.angle_alpha   90.00
_cell.angle_beta   90.00
_cell.angle_gamma   90.00
#
_symmetry.space_group_name_H-M   'P 1'
#
loop_
_entity.id
_entity.type
_entity.pdbx_description
1 polymer ?
#
loop_
_entity_poly.entity_id
_entity_poly.type
_entity_poly.pdbx_seq_one_letter_code
_entity_poly.pdbx_strand_id
1 'polypeptide(L)'
;MPRQKTNFRDCLDGLSNTIAMGEIATDLGDEDVRTKVPNVSGSPHINHIRQNPSYCLDNGLIDPERPSFWAPGNTGNTAIAGRGFRWASHMPFYGSVMTILPPNREVCIQSNGYNTRCIAGVSSRHQGGAHVLMGDGAVRFVTNSIEAGNSRAGMVFNISWAAQRPGIASPYGLWGSLGTRAAKEIIDAEF
;
A
#
# COMPACT_ATOMS: atom_id res chain seq x y z
N MET A 1 -10.27 -7.21 3.48
CA MET A 1 -10.14 -8.18 2.38
C MET A 1 -11.48 -8.34 1.69
N PRO A 2 -11.53 -8.38 0.33
CA PRO A 2 -12.76 -8.60 -0.41
C PRO A 2 -13.43 -9.91 0.03
N ARG A 3 -14.75 -9.88 0.22
CA ARG A 3 -15.58 -11.03 0.61
C ARG A 3 -16.30 -11.70 -0.57
N GLN A 4 -15.97 -11.27 -1.79
CA GLN A 4 -16.57 -11.79 -3.00
C GLN A 4 -15.83 -13.04 -3.45
N LYS A 5 -16.58 -14.08 -3.83
CA LYS A 5 -16.02 -15.29 -4.42
C LYS A 5 -15.46 -14.97 -5.79
N THR A 6 -14.17 -15.25 -6.00
CA THR A 6 -13.47 -15.01 -7.25
C THR A 6 -12.60 -16.22 -7.60
N ASN A 7 -12.42 -16.48 -8.89
CA ASN A 7 -11.64 -17.60 -9.44
C ASN A 7 -10.53 -17.05 -10.36
N PHE A 8 -9.55 -17.87 -10.73
CA PHE A 8 -8.49 -17.46 -11.66
C PHE A 8 -9.00 -16.98 -13.02
N ARG A 9 -10.12 -17.53 -13.51
CA ARG A 9 -10.77 -17.06 -14.75
C ARG A 9 -11.24 -15.60 -14.68
N ASP A 10 -11.40 -15.05 -13.47
CA ASP A 10 -11.85 -13.68 -13.23
C ASP A 10 -10.67 -12.68 -13.28
N CYS A 11 -9.42 -13.17 -13.45
CA CYS A 11 -8.23 -12.36 -13.68
C CYS A 11 -8.04 -12.11 -15.20
N LEU A 12 -8.85 -11.22 -15.74
CA LEU A 12 -8.87 -10.84 -17.16
C LEU A 12 -7.62 -10.06 -17.60
N ASP A 13 -6.89 -9.45 -16.66
CA ASP A 13 -5.63 -8.74 -16.94
C ASP A 13 -4.45 -9.71 -17.12
N GLY A 14 -4.66 -11.01 -16.86
CA GLY A 14 -3.67 -12.08 -16.96
C GLY A 14 -3.02 -12.40 -15.61
N LEU A 15 -2.85 -13.69 -15.31
CA LEU A 15 -2.26 -14.15 -14.05
C LEU A 15 -0.78 -13.75 -13.90
N SER A 16 -0.02 -13.73 -15.00
CA SER A 16 1.38 -13.27 -15.02
C SER A 16 1.54 -11.75 -14.81
N ASN A 17 0.44 -11.01 -14.95
CA ASN A 17 0.39 -9.55 -14.90
C ASN A 17 -0.38 -9.04 -13.67
N THR A 18 -0.80 -9.92 -12.77
CA THR A 18 -1.55 -9.57 -11.56
C THR A 18 -0.78 -10.04 -10.33
N ILE A 19 -0.48 -9.15 -9.39
CA ILE A 19 0.11 -9.49 -8.11
C ILE A 19 -0.94 -10.19 -7.23
N ALA A 20 -0.60 -11.39 -6.76
CA ALA A 20 -1.40 -12.16 -5.83
C ALA A 20 -1.02 -11.87 -4.37
N MET A 21 0.27 -11.74 -4.07
CA MET A 21 0.77 -11.43 -2.72
C MET A 21 2.02 -10.55 -2.80
N GLY A 22 2.32 -9.83 -1.71
CA GLY A 22 3.55 -9.05 -1.60
C GLY A 22 4.14 -9.16 -0.21
N GLU A 23 5.45 -8.96 -0.13
CA GLU A 23 6.21 -9.00 1.12
C GLU A 23 5.76 -7.93 2.12
N ILE A 24 5.79 -8.29 3.40
CA ILE A 24 5.53 -7.41 4.54
C ILE A 24 6.73 -7.48 5.47
N ALA A 25 7.36 -6.34 5.75
CA ALA A 25 8.41 -6.26 6.76
C ALA A 25 7.75 -6.31 8.15
N THR A 26 8.34 -7.10 9.04
CA THR A 26 7.92 -7.16 10.43
C THR A 26 8.47 -5.96 11.19
N ASP A 27 7.63 -5.34 12.01
CA ASP A 27 8.02 -4.25 12.90
C ASP A 27 9.05 -4.70 13.93
N LEU A 28 10.07 -3.88 14.19
CA LEU A 28 11.08 -4.15 15.23
C LEU A 28 10.92 -3.24 16.45
N GLY A 29 9.87 -2.42 16.51
CA GLY A 29 9.76 -1.36 17.52
C GLY A 29 10.77 -0.23 17.32
N ASP A 30 11.25 -0.05 16.09
CA ASP A 30 12.29 0.90 15.69
C ASP A 30 11.74 2.21 15.08
N GLU A 31 10.40 2.37 15.07
CA GLU A 31 9.68 3.50 14.48
C GLU A 31 9.83 3.61 12.95
N ASP A 32 10.09 2.49 12.27
CA ASP A 32 10.20 2.42 10.81
C ASP A 32 8.87 2.78 10.12
N VAL A 33 8.96 3.68 9.12
CA VAL A 33 7.79 4.22 8.40
C VAL A 33 6.98 3.16 7.65
N ARG A 34 7.53 1.97 7.43
CA ARG A 34 6.90 0.89 6.67
C ARG A 34 6.15 -0.09 7.58
N THR A 35 6.45 -0.10 8.88
CA THR A 35 5.99 -1.14 9.81
C THR A 35 5.28 -0.59 11.03
N LYS A 36 5.49 0.67 11.37
CA LYS A 36 4.89 1.35 12.51
C LYS A 36 3.77 2.30 12.10
N VAL A 37 2.71 2.35 12.89
CA VAL A 37 1.58 3.27 12.69
C VAL A 37 1.98 4.70 13.09
N PRO A 38 1.89 5.70 12.18
CA PRO A 38 2.06 7.09 12.55
C PRO A 38 0.89 7.59 13.41
N ASN A 39 1.19 8.51 14.31
CA ASN A 39 0.21 9.35 14.98
C ASN A 39 -0.06 10.56 14.08
N VAL A 40 -1.12 10.45 13.28
CA VAL A 40 -1.60 11.59 12.51
C VAL A 40 -2.44 12.46 13.45
N SER A 41 -1.80 13.42 14.11
CA SER A 41 -2.40 14.37 15.05
C SER A 41 -3.40 15.29 14.34
N GLY A 42 -4.58 15.48 14.96
CA GLY A 42 -5.71 16.17 14.36
C GLY A 42 -6.45 15.27 13.38
N SER A 43 -7.54 14.64 13.83
CA SER A 43 -8.35 13.65 13.10
C SER A 43 -8.31 13.86 11.59
N PRO A 44 -7.38 13.22 10.84
CA PRO A 44 -7.45 13.29 9.40
C PRO A 44 -8.71 12.49 9.09
N HIS A 45 -9.75 13.18 8.66
CA HIS A 45 -10.89 12.49 8.12
C HIS A 45 -10.33 11.55 7.07
N ILE A 46 -10.74 10.29 7.05
CA ILE A 46 -10.19 9.27 6.14
C ILE A 46 -10.14 9.74 4.67
N ASN A 47 -10.96 10.73 4.33
CA ASN A 47 -10.91 11.44 3.06
C ASN A 47 -9.54 12.05 2.75
N HIS A 48 -8.76 12.54 3.70
CA HIS A 48 -7.43 13.12 3.42
C HIS A 48 -6.48 12.07 2.83
N ILE A 49 -6.35 10.92 3.48
CA ILE A 49 -5.54 9.81 2.98
C ILE A 49 -6.12 9.24 1.68
N ARG A 50 -7.46 9.21 1.55
CA ARG A 50 -8.13 8.78 0.32
C ARG A 50 -7.92 9.72 -0.85
N GLN A 51 -7.80 11.01 -0.60
CA GLN A 51 -7.57 12.01 -1.63
C GLN A 51 -6.09 12.24 -1.89
N ASN A 52 -5.21 11.86 -0.96
CA ASN A 52 -3.76 11.92 -1.11
C ASN A 52 -3.09 10.75 -0.36
N PRO A 53 -2.67 9.68 -1.06
CA PRO A 53 -1.94 8.55 -0.45
C PRO A 53 -0.60 8.94 0.20
N SER A 54 0.05 10.01 -0.26
CA SER A 54 1.30 10.54 0.29
C SER A 54 1.08 11.50 1.47
N TYR A 55 -0.11 11.54 2.07
CA TYR A 55 -0.47 12.48 3.14
C TYR A 55 0.54 12.52 4.30
N CYS A 56 1.01 11.37 4.77
CA CYS A 56 1.94 11.31 5.90
C CYS A 56 3.31 11.92 5.58
N LEU A 57 3.80 11.72 4.35
CA LEU A 57 4.99 12.40 3.84
C LEU A 57 4.75 13.91 3.72
N ASP A 58 3.64 14.31 3.09
CA ASP A 58 3.33 15.72 2.79
C ASP A 58 3.04 16.55 4.05
N ASN A 59 2.64 15.92 5.16
CA ASN A 59 2.38 16.58 6.44
C ASN A 59 3.57 16.51 7.42
N GLY A 60 4.77 16.15 6.93
CA GLY A 60 6.00 16.20 7.73
C GLY A 60 6.01 15.21 8.90
N LEU A 61 5.34 14.06 8.76
CA LEU A 61 5.34 13.05 9.82
C LEU A 61 6.64 12.23 9.87
N ILE A 62 7.36 12.17 8.75
CA ILE A 62 8.63 11.45 8.59
C ILE A 62 9.77 12.33 9.06
N ASP A 63 10.75 11.73 9.73
CA ASP A 63 11.96 12.44 10.19
C ASP A 63 12.80 12.87 8.96
N PRO A 64 13.07 14.17 8.77
CA PRO A 64 13.86 14.65 7.63
C PRO A 64 15.33 14.23 7.69
N GLU A 65 15.88 13.99 8.88
CA GLU A 65 17.26 13.50 9.07
C GLU A 65 17.33 11.96 8.95
N ARG A 66 16.20 11.29 9.20
CA ARG A 66 16.08 9.83 9.20
C ARG A 66 14.86 9.38 8.39
N PRO A 67 14.88 9.45 7.05
CA PRO A 67 13.68 9.28 6.20
C PRO A 67 13.06 7.88 6.22
N SER A 68 13.73 6.88 6.81
CA SER A 68 13.16 5.56 7.06
C SER A 68 12.36 5.46 8.36
N PHE A 69 12.30 6.54 9.15
CA PHE A 69 11.73 6.57 10.48
C PHE A 69 10.73 7.73 10.64
N TRP A 70 9.72 7.51 11.46
CA TRP A 70 8.81 8.59 11.84
C TRP A 70 9.53 9.63 12.71
N ALA A 71 9.15 10.90 12.56
CA ALA A 71 9.67 11.96 13.41
C ALA A 71 9.24 11.74 14.88
N PRO A 72 10.06 12.17 15.86
CA PRO A 72 9.75 11.97 17.28
C PRO A 72 8.34 12.47 17.65
N GLY A 73 7.55 11.62 18.32
CA GLY A 73 6.18 11.94 18.75
C GLY A 73 5.09 11.72 17.70
N ASN A 74 5.45 11.41 16.45
CA ASN A 74 4.52 11.14 15.35
C ASN A 74 4.17 9.65 15.21
N THR A 75 4.20 8.86 16.29
CA THR A 75 3.77 7.46 16.26
C THR A 75 2.74 7.13 17.33
N GLY A 76 1.82 6.22 16.96
CA GLY A 76 0.77 5.76 17.84
C GLY A 76 1.32 4.75 18.84
N ASN A 77 1.16 5.04 20.14
CA ASN A 77 1.78 4.25 21.21
C ASN A 77 0.97 2.97 21.52
N THR A 78 1.07 1.93 20.70
CA THR A 78 0.73 0.57 21.17
C THR A 78 1.77 -0.46 20.75
N ALA A 79 2.23 -1.24 21.72
CA ALA A 79 3.24 -2.29 21.53
C ALA A 79 2.78 -3.43 20.58
N ILE A 80 1.50 -3.46 20.22
CA ILE A 80 0.88 -4.50 19.40
C ILE A 80 0.49 -4.04 17.99
N ALA A 81 0.75 -2.77 17.65
CA ALA A 81 0.35 -2.15 16.39
C ALA A 81 1.46 -2.10 15.32
N GLY A 82 2.42 -3.03 15.40
CA GLY A 82 3.40 -3.25 14.34
C GLY A 82 2.87 -4.18 13.25
N ARG A 83 3.29 -3.97 11.99
CA ARG A 83 3.09 -4.97 10.93
C ARG A 83 3.81 -6.27 11.30
N GLY A 84 3.22 -7.41 10.94
CA GLY A 84 3.76 -8.73 11.28
C GLY A 84 3.38 -9.25 12.68
N PHE A 85 2.88 -8.42 13.60
CA PHE A 85 2.52 -8.88 14.96
C PHE A 85 1.20 -9.65 15.04
N ARG A 86 0.29 -9.44 14.08
CA ARG A 86 -1.07 -10.00 14.09
C ARG A 86 -1.38 -10.76 12.80
N TRP A 87 -0.61 -11.81 12.54
CA TRP A 87 -0.69 -12.61 11.29
C TRP A 87 -2.11 -13.13 10.98
N ALA A 88 -2.89 -13.49 11.99
CA ALA A 88 -4.26 -13.99 11.83
C ALA A 88 -5.31 -12.86 11.67
N SER A 89 -4.90 -11.59 11.74
CA SER A 89 -5.82 -10.47 11.64
C SER A 89 -6.15 -10.16 10.18
N HIS A 90 -7.44 -10.07 9.90
CA HIS A 90 -7.94 -9.66 8.57
C HIS A 90 -7.84 -8.15 8.30
N MET A 91 -7.32 -7.36 9.26
CA MET A 91 -7.21 -5.91 9.06
C MET A 91 -6.08 -5.62 8.06
N PRO A 92 -6.31 -4.75 7.05
CA PRO A 92 -5.39 -4.58 5.92
C PRO A 92 -3.96 -4.23 6.33
N PHE A 93 -3.79 -3.44 7.38
CA PHE A 93 -2.47 -3.07 7.88
C PHE A 93 -1.60 -4.29 8.26
N TYR A 94 -2.18 -5.33 8.87
CA TYR A 94 -1.40 -6.45 9.42
C TYR A 94 -1.10 -7.56 8.41
N GLY A 95 -1.96 -7.80 7.43
CA GLY A 95 -1.86 -8.97 6.54
C GLY A 95 -2.24 -8.69 5.09
N SER A 96 -2.26 -7.43 4.66
CA SER A 96 -2.50 -7.07 3.27
C SER A 96 -1.47 -6.06 2.78
N VAL A 97 -1.37 -5.98 1.46
CA VAL A 97 -0.55 -5.01 0.74
C VAL A 97 -1.42 -4.30 -0.29
N MET A 98 -1.01 -3.10 -0.68
CA MET A 98 -1.64 -2.29 -1.72
C MET A 98 -0.59 -1.83 -2.71
N THR A 99 -0.95 -1.80 -3.99
CA THR A 99 -0.10 -1.29 -5.08
C THR A 99 -0.37 0.18 -5.36
N ILE A 100 -0.31 1.01 -4.30
CA ILE A 100 -0.58 2.46 -4.39
C ILE A 100 0.73 3.24 -4.39
N LEU A 101 1.49 3.09 -3.31
CA LEU A 101 2.85 3.63 -3.23
C LEU A 101 3.84 2.52 -3.62
N PRO A 102 4.98 2.85 -4.25
CA PRO A 102 5.98 1.84 -4.64
C PRO A 102 6.52 1.09 -3.42
N PRO A 103 7.23 -0.04 -3.62
CA PRO A 103 7.80 -0.81 -2.52
C PRO A 103 8.61 0.04 -1.53
N ASN A 104 8.56 -0.35 -0.26
CA ASN A 104 9.25 0.30 0.85
C ASN A 104 8.87 1.75 1.14
N ARG A 105 7.75 2.22 0.60
CA ARG A 105 7.15 3.49 1.01
C ARG A 105 6.39 3.38 2.33
N GLU A 106 6.12 4.56 2.90
CA GLU A 106 5.49 4.72 4.19
C GLU A 106 4.10 4.12 4.26
N VAL A 107 3.75 3.60 5.42
CA VAL A 107 2.35 3.35 5.77
C VAL A 107 1.71 4.67 6.15
N CYS A 108 0.43 4.83 5.86
CA CYS A 108 -0.32 5.99 6.30
C CYS A 108 -1.74 5.56 6.71
N ILE A 109 -2.12 5.86 7.94
CA ILE A 109 -3.37 5.38 8.53
C ILE A 109 -3.96 6.46 9.44
N GLN A 110 -5.28 6.51 9.49
CA GLN A 110 -5.97 7.41 10.41
C GLN A 110 -5.62 7.06 11.86
N SER A 111 -5.37 8.08 12.69
CA SER A 111 -5.11 7.88 14.12
C SER A 111 -6.25 7.10 14.79
N ASN A 112 -5.90 6.12 15.65
CA ASN A 112 -6.81 5.14 16.27
C ASN A 112 -7.56 4.21 15.28
N GLY A 113 -7.25 4.30 13.99
CA GLY A 113 -7.89 3.54 12.94
C GLY A 113 -7.17 2.22 12.69
N TYR A 114 -7.27 1.22 13.57
CA TYR A 114 -6.95 -0.18 13.23
C TYR A 114 -7.99 -0.79 12.27
N ASN A 115 -8.45 0.02 11.32
CA ASN A 115 -9.62 -0.21 10.48
C ASN A 115 -9.18 -0.64 9.07
N THR A 116 -10.17 -0.77 8.19
CA THR A 116 -9.98 -1.22 6.80
C THR A 116 -9.37 -0.18 5.86
N ARG A 117 -8.92 0.98 6.35
CA ARG A 117 -8.69 2.17 5.54
C ARG A 117 -7.32 2.77 5.83
N CYS A 118 -6.30 2.16 5.26
CA CYS A 118 -4.90 2.57 5.35
C CYS A 118 -4.25 2.57 3.96
N ILE A 119 -3.09 3.20 3.86
CA ILE A 119 -2.08 2.88 2.87
C ILE A 119 -1.10 1.94 3.56
N ALA A 120 -1.01 0.71 3.09
CA ALA A 120 -0.07 -0.29 3.57
C ALA A 120 0.50 -1.02 2.35
N GLY A 121 1.69 -0.62 1.93
CA GLY A 121 2.33 -1.13 0.73
C GLY A 121 3.07 -2.45 0.93
N VAL A 122 3.68 -2.91 -0.15
CA VAL A 122 4.71 -3.94 -0.13
C VAL A 122 5.97 -3.36 0.52
N SER A 123 6.60 -4.13 1.40
CA SER A 123 7.79 -3.68 2.14
C SER A 123 8.69 -4.86 2.44
N SER A 124 10.00 -4.63 2.40
CA SER A 124 11.02 -5.63 2.67
C SER A 124 12.16 -5.03 3.49
N ARG A 125 12.93 -5.86 4.20
CA ARG A 125 14.21 -5.45 4.75
C ARG A 125 15.36 -5.59 3.74
N HIS A 126 15.12 -6.15 2.55
CA HIS A 126 16.08 -6.13 1.45
C HIS A 126 16.25 -4.70 0.89
N GLN A 127 17.47 -4.39 0.49
CA GLN A 127 17.78 -3.09 -0.11
C GLN A 127 17.19 -2.99 -1.52
N GLY A 128 16.60 -1.84 -1.83
CA GLY A 128 16.25 -1.46 -3.21
C GLY A 128 14.94 -2.04 -3.74
N GLY A 129 14.22 -2.88 -2.99
CA GLY A 129 12.99 -3.48 -3.47
C GLY A 129 12.35 -4.47 -2.50
N ALA A 130 11.42 -5.26 -3.01
CA ALA A 130 10.73 -6.31 -2.27
C ALA A 130 10.23 -7.40 -3.21
N HIS A 131 9.96 -8.60 -2.68
CA HIS A 131 9.39 -9.67 -3.49
C HIS A 131 7.87 -9.57 -3.59
N VAL A 132 7.34 -9.92 -4.76
CA VAL A 132 5.92 -10.12 -5.01
C VAL A 132 5.69 -11.51 -5.61
N LEU A 133 4.55 -12.10 -5.29
CA LEU A 133 4.03 -13.31 -5.91
C LEU A 133 3.00 -12.91 -6.95
N MET A 134 3.21 -13.34 -8.19
CA MET A 134 2.27 -13.16 -9.30
C MET A 134 1.17 -14.22 -9.27
N GLY A 135 0.05 -13.96 -9.95
CA GLY A 135 -1.09 -14.87 -10.02
C GLY A 135 -0.80 -16.20 -10.70
N ASP A 136 0.26 -16.29 -11.51
CA ASP A 136 0.74 -17.52 -12.16
C ASP A 136 1.73 -18.31 -11.29
N GLY A 137 2.07 -17.81 -10.10
CA GLY A 137 3.00 -18.43 -9.17
C GLY A 137 4.45 -17.95 -9.30
N ALA A 138 4.78 -17.09 -10.26
CA ALA A 138 6.12 -16.52 -10.35
C ALA A 138 6.41 -15.57 -9.17
N VAL A 139 7.63 -15.63 -8.62
CA VAL A 139 8.11 -14.67 -7.63
C VAL A 139 9.07 -13.70 -8.31
N ARG A 140 8.78 -12.40 -8.20
CA ARG A 140 9.60 -11.34 -8.81
C ARG A 140 10.10 -10.37 -7.75
N PHE A 141 11.33 -9.90 -7.92
CA PHE A 141 11.87 -8.81 -7.11
C PHE A 141 11.54 -7.48 -7.80
N VAL A 142 10.75 -6.64 -7.14
CA VAL A 142 10.31 -5.35 -7.66
C VAL A 142 11.06 -4.24 -6.95
N THR A 143 11.69 -3.36 -7.74
CA THR A 143 12.49 -2.27 -7.20
C THR A 143 11.65 -1.12 -6.65
N ASN A 144 12.20 -0.33 -5.72
CA ASN A 144 11.56 0.89 -5.20
C ASN A 144 11.35 1.96 -6.29
N SER A 145 12.06 1.84 -7.41
CA SER A 145 12.01 2.74 -8.57
C SER A 145 10.97 2.34 -9.60
N ILE A 146 10.14 1.32 -9.36
CA ILE A 146 9.03 0.98 -10.24
C ILE A 146 8.15 2.20 -10.49
N GLU A 147 7.71 2.37 -11.74
CA GLU A 147 6.79 3.45 -12.13
C GLU A 147 5.47 3.27 -11.38
N ALA A 148 5.16 4.24 -10.51
CA ALA A 148 4.04 4.18 -9.56
C ALA A 148 3.06 5.36 -9.70
N GLY A 149 3.02 5.99 -10.88
CA GLY A 149 2.09 7.04 -11.24
C GLY A 149 2.09 8.23 -10.27
N ASN A 150 0.90 8.77 -10.03
CA ASN A 150 0.72 9.93 -9.16
C ASN A 150 0.40 9.49 -7.72
N SER A 151 1.41 9.53 -6.85
CA SER A 151 1.29 9.17 -5.44
C SER A 151 0.38 10.10 -4.61
N ARG A 152 -0.08 11.22 -5.20
CA ARG A 152 -1.02 12.19 -4.62
C ARG A 152 -2.39 12.16 -5.29
N ALA A 153 -2.63 11.26 -6.25
CA ALA A 153 -3.94 11.08 -6.83
C ALA A 153 -4.89 10.45 -5.82
N GLY A 154 -6.15 10.89 -5.83
CA GLY A 154 -7.16 10.28 -4.99
C GLY A 154 -7.43 8.83 -5.39
N MET A 155 -7.59 7.95 -4.39
CA MET A 155 -7.88 6.54 -4.58
C MET A 155 -9.16 6.32 -5.40
N VAL A 156 -9.19 5.22 -6.14
CA VAL A 156 -10.39 4.74 -6.84
C VAL A 156 -11.29 4.04 -5.83
N PHE A 157 -12.39 4.70 -5.43
CA PHE A 157 -13.36 4.15 -4.47
C PHE A 157 -14.79 4.71 -4.62
N ASN A 158 -14.97 5.77 -5.39
CA ASN A 158 -16.18 6.60 -5.36
C ASN A 158 -16.94 6.48 -6.68
N ILE A 159 -18.16 5.94 -6.63
CA ILE A 159 -19.01 5.77 -7.82
C ILE A 159 -19.53 7.09 -8.39
N SER A 160 -19.58 8.15 -7.59
CA SER A 160 -20.15 9.44 -8.01
C SER A 160 -19.12 10.31 -8.73
N TRP A 161 -17.82 10.17 -8.44
CA TRP A 161 -16.77 11.10 -8.88
C TRP A 161 -15.96 10.49 -10.03
N ALA A 162 -16.07 11.03 -11.25
CA ALA A 162 -15.51 10.41 -12.46
C ALA A 162 -14.04 9.98 -12.34
N ALA A 163 -13.19 10.84 -11.74
CA ALA A 163 -11.77 10.58 -11.56
C ALA A 163 -11.42 9.49 -10.50
N GLN A 164 -12.41 8.97 -9.77
CA GLN A 164 -12.24 7.98 -8.70
C GLN A 164 -13.21 6.79 -8.85
N ARG A 165 -13.82 6.64 -10.03
CA ARG A 165 -14.81 5.59 -10.32
C ARG A 165 -14.14 4.23 -10.51
N PRO A 166 -14.64 3.17 -9.85
CA PRO A 166 -14.19 1.80 -10.15
C PRO A 166 -14.34 1.48 -11.65
N GLY A 167 -13.30 0.87 -12.23
CA GLY A 167 -13.25 0.51 -13.66
C GLY A 167 -12.45 1.46 -14.55
N ILE A 168 -11.93 2.57 -14.00
CA ILE A 168 -10.92 3.39 -14.68
C ILE A 168 -9.53 2.77 -14.51
N ALA A 169 -8.60 3.15 -15.38
CA ALA A 169 -7.18 2.81 -15.26
C ALA A 169 -6.59 3.31 -13.93
N SER A 170 -5.66 2.55 -13.37
CA SER A 170 -5.04 2.90 -12.10
C SER A 170 -4.26 4.21 -12.20
N PRO A 171 -4.45 5.17 -11.28
CA PRO A 171 -3.65 6.41 -11.27
C PRO A 171 -2.22 6.18 -10.76
N TYR A 172 -1.91 4.96 -10.32
CA TYR A 172 -0.63 4.59 -9.71
C TYR A 172 0.30 3.85 -10.68
N GLY A 173 0.15 4.12 -11.97
CA GLY A 173 1.09 3.68 -12.99
C GLY A 173 1.15 2.17 -13.16
N LEU A 174 2.28 1.67 -13.68
CA LEU A 174 2.57 0.25 -13.84
C LEU A 174 2.39 -0.51 -12.52
N TRP A 175 2.89 0.05 -11.42
CA TRP A 175 2.72 -0.57 -10.11
C TRP A 175 1.25 -0.76 -9.76
N GLY A 176 0.45 0.28 -9.98
CA GLY A 176 -0.99 0.27 -9.79
C GLY A 176 -1.71 -0.76 -10.64
N SER A 177 -1.37 -0.84 -11.92
CA SER A 177 -2.00 -1.77 -12.86
C SER A 177 -1.74 -3.23 -12.50
N LEU A 178 -0.56 -3.54 -11.93
CA LEU A 178 -0.25 -4.89 -11.43
C LEU A 178 -1.15 -5.32 -10.26
N GLY A 179 -1.84 -4.40 -9.59
CA GLY A 179 -2.78 -4.72 -8.52
C GLY A 179 -4.22 -4.96 -8.97
N THR A 180 -4.52 -4.73 -10.25
CA THR A 180 -5.86 -4.95 -10.82
C THR A 180 -5.93 -6.31 -11.50
N ARG A 181 -7.12 -6.92 -11.46
CA ARG A 181 -7.37 -8.20 -12.15
C ARG A 181 -8.23 -8.07 -13.40
N ALA A 182 -8.89 -6.93 -13.59
CA ALA A 182 -9.90 -6.73 -14.64
C ALA A 182 -10.05 -5.26 -15.06
N ALA A 183 -8.99 -4.46 -14.96
CA ALA A 183 -8.98 -3.07 -15.44
C ALA A 183 -8.59 -2.95 -16.93
N LYS A 184 -8.06 -4.03 -17.51
CA LYS A 184 -7.60 -4.17 -18.91
C LYS A 184 -6.50 -3.19 -19.29
N GLU A 185 -5.64 -2.86 -18.34
CA GLU A 185 -4.45 -2.04 -18.57
C GLU A 185 -3.39 -2.86 -19.30
N ILE A 186 -2.79 -2.30 -20.36
CA ILE A 186 -1.74 -2.97 -21.14
C ILE A 186 -0.40 -2.71 -20.48
N ILE A 187 0.31 -3.78 -20.15
CA ILE A 187 1.66 -3.74 -19.57
C ILE A 187 2.66 -4.01 -20.69
N ASP A 188 3.41 -2.98 -21.08
CA ASP A 188 4.37 -3.03 -22.19
C ASP A 188 5.84 -2.99 -21.73
N ALA A 189 6.08 -3.11 -20.42
CA ALA A 189 7.41 -3.03 -19.82
C ALA A 189 7.71 -4.23 -18.90
N GLU A 190 8.94 -4.71 -18.92
CA GLU A 190 9.44 -5.63 -17.89
C GLU A 190 9.71 -4.89 -16.57
N PHE A 191 9.51 -5.57 -15.44
CA PHE A 191 9.59 -5.00 -14.10
C PHE A 191 10.20 -5.93 -13.05
#